data_AF-A0A099KWS4-F1
#
_entry.id   AF-A0A099KWS4-F1
#
_cell.length_a   1.000
_cell.length_b   1.000
_cell.length_c   1.000
_cell.angle_alpha   90.00
_cell.angle_beta   90.00
_cell.angle_gamma   90.00
#
_symmetry.space_group_name_H-M   'P 1'
#
loop_
_entity.id
_entity.type
_entity.pdbx_description
1 polymer ?
#
loop_
_entity_poly.entity_id
_entity_poly.type
_entity_poly.pdbx_seq_one_letter_code
_entity_poly.pdbx_strand_id
1 'polypeptide(L)' 'MRIKLTQDLVCGNDTFLTGEEYEAVLILPRSTTVEFVADSGKKVRAFSYEYVKVTPASDI' A
#
# COMPACT_ATOMS: atom_id res chain seq x y z
N MET A 1 -2.61 6.15 -11.01
CA MET A 1 -2.99 6.86 -9.77
C MET A 1 -1.72 6.96 -8.96
N ARG A 2 -1.43 8.15 -8.42
CA ARG A 2 -0.23 8.35 -7.63
C ARG A 2 -0.48 8.02 -6.17
N ILE A 3 0.27 7.05 -5.64
CA ILE A 3 0.23 6.60 -4.25
C ILE A 3 1.51 7.07 -3.58
N LYS A 4 1.39 7.71 -2.42
CA LYS A 4 2.54 8.17 -1.62
C LYS A 4 2.59 7.38 -0.31
N LEU A 5 3.76 6.86 0.03
CA LEU A 5 3.97 6.22 1.32
C LEU A 5 4.01 7.25 2.44
N THR A 6 3.23 7.00 3.49
CA THR A 6 3.19 7.83 4.70
C THR A 6 4.00 7.22 5.84
N GLN A 7 4.47 5.99 5.67
CA GLN A 7 5.28 5.23 6.63
C GLN A 7 6.24 4.31 5.87
N ASP A 8 7.34 3.94 6.52
CA ASP A 8 8.30 2.97 5.99
C ASP A 8 7.67 1.57 5.96
N LEU A 9 7.94 0.81 4.90
CA LEU A 9 7.40 -0.52 4.69
C LEU A 9 8.53 -1.50 4.40
N VAL A 10 8.63 -2.56 5.22
CA VAL A 10 9.54 -3.68 4.98
C VAL A 10 8.74 -4.85 4.42
N CYS A 11 9.10 -5.32 3.23
CA CYS A 11 8.46 -6.43 2.56
C CYS A 11 9.50 -7.47 2.14
N GLY A 12 9.70 -8.50 2.97
CA GLY A 12 10.76 -9.47 2.74
C GLY A 12 12.14 -8.80 2.84
N ASN A 13 12.91 -8.83 1.74
CA ASN A 13 14.21 -8.17 1.66
C ASN A 13 14.13 -6.73 1.15
N ASP A 14 12.96 -6.31 0.65
CA ASP A 14 12.75 -4.97 0.14
C ASP A 14 12.35 -4.02 1.26
N THR A 15 12.87 -2.79 1.21
CA THR A 15 12.50 -1.71 2.12
C THR A 15 12.07 -0.51 1.28
N PHE A 16 10.86 -0.03 1.52
CA PHE A 16 10.27 1.13 0.89
C PHE A 16 10.16 2.25 1.92
N LEU A 17 10.50 3.47 1.51
CA LEU A 17 10.68 4.58 2.44
C LEU A 17 9.50 5.54 2.40
N THR A 18 9.23 6.15 3.55
CA THR A 18 8.25 7.22 3.68
C THR A 18 8.54 8.34 2.69
N GLY A 19 7.51 8.78 1.97
CA GLY A 19 7.60 9.84 0.97
C GLY A 19 7.82 9.35 -0.46
N GLU A 20 8.18 8.08 -0.69
CA GLU A 20 8.22 7.51 -2.03
C GLU A 20 6.84 7.55 -2.69
N GLU A 21 6.82 7.81 -4.00
CA GLU A 21 5.62 7.90 -4.81
C GLU A 21 5.62 6.84 -5.91
N TYR A 22 4.48 6.20 -6.12
CA TYR A 22 4.29 5.17 -7.15
C TYR A 22 3.09 5.50 -8.02
N GLU A 23 3.26 5.36 -9.33
CA GLU A 23 2.12 5.24 -10.23
C GLU A 23 1.61 3.81 -10.21
N ALA A 24 0.34 3.65 -9.89
CA ALA A 24 -0.31 2.36 -9.74
C ALA A 24 -1.75 2.36 -10.25
N VAL A 25 -2.26 1.17 -10.53
CA VAL A 25 -3.65 0.91 -10.93
C VAL A 25 -4.30 -0.01 -9.91
N LEU A 26 -5.55 0.30 -9.54
CA LEU A 26 -6.33 -0.51 -8.60
C LEU A 26 -6.65 -1.87 -9.22
N ILE A 27 -6.33 -2.95 -8.51
CA ILE A 27 -6.55 -4.32 -9.00
C ILE A 27 -8.03 -4.71 -8.88
N LEU A 28 -8.65 -4.42 -7.73
CA LEU A 28 -10.05 -4.72 -7.47
C LEU A 28 -10.82 -3.45 -7.09
N PRO A 29 -12.03 -3.25 -7.65
CA PRO A 29 -12.81 -2.03 -7.40
C PRO A 29 -13.36 -1.92 -5.98
N ARG A 30 -13.28 -2.99 -5.17
CA ARG A 30 -13.83 -3.03 -3.81
C ARG A 30 -12.69 -3.16 -2.81
N SER A 31 -12.80 -2.43 -1.72
CA SER A 31 -11.94 -2.64 -0.55
C SER A 31 -12.37 -3.85 0.25
N THR A 32 -11.40 -4.41 0.98
CA THR A 32 -11.63 -5.35 2.06
C THR A 32 -11.60 -4.60 3.38
N THR A 33 -12.63 -4.74 4.22
CA THR A 33 -12.60 -4.20 5.57
C THR A 33 -11.77 -5.12 6.46
N VAL A 34 -10.74 -4.57 7.10
CA VAL A 34 -9.89 -5.29 8.05
C VAL A 34 -10.02 -4.67 9.43
N GLU A 35 -10.05 -5.51 10.46
CA GLU A 35 -10.09 -5.07 11.86
C GLU A 35 -8.90 -5.63 12.62
N PHE A 36 -8.23 -4.78 13.38
CA PHE A 36 -7.10 -5.17 14.21
C PHE A 36 -7.05 -4.32 15.48
N VAL A 37 -6.29 -4.79 16.47
CA VAL A 37 -6.05 -4.06 17.72
C VAL A 37 -4.67 -3.41 17.62
N ALA A 38 -4.61 -2.09 17.72
CA ALA A 38 -3.34 -1.38 17.77
C ALA A 38 -2.62 -1.62 19.11
N ASP A 39 -1.32 -1.36 19.17
CA ASP A 39 -0.51 -1.53 20.39
C ASP A 39 -1.05 -0.75 21.61
N SER A 40 -1.82 0.32 21.35
CA SER A 40 -2.54 1.09 22.37
C SER A 40 -3.79 0.38 22.96
N GLY A 41 -4.13 -0.82 22.49
CA GLY A 41 -5.34 -1.57 22.87
C GLY A 41 -6.63 -1.12 22.16
N LYS A 42 -6.57 -0.09 21.32
CA LYS A 42 -7.73 0.40 20.56
C LYS A 42 -8.03 -0.52 19.37
N LYS A 43 -9.31 -0.83 19.18
CA LYS A 43 -9.80 -1.48 17.95
C LYS A 43 -9.77 -0.48 16.80
N VAL A 44 -9.11 -0.86 15.71
CA VAL A 44 -9.00 -0.08 14.48
C VAL A 44 -9.66 -0.87 13.36
N ARG A 45 -10.52 -0.19 12.60
CA ARG A 45 -11.09 -0.71 11.34
C ARG A 45 -10.46 0.06 10.19
N ALA A 46 -9.88 -0.64 9.23
CA ALA A 46 -9.26 -0.07 8.04
C ALA A 46 -9.85 -0.68 6.76
N PHE A 47 -9.69 0.03 5.65
CA PHE A 47 -10.06 -0.45 4.33
C PHE A 47 -8.77 -0.77 3.56
N SER A 48 -8.60 -2.03 3.20
CA SER A 48 -7.50 -2.52 2.38
C SER A 48 -7.87 -2.43 0.90
N TYR A 49 -6.97 -1.89 0.09
CA TYR A 49 -7.07 -1.80 -1.36
C TYR A 49 -5.78 -2.36 -1.95
N GLU A 50 -5.90 -3.14 -3.03
CA GLU A 50 -4.75 -3.73 -3.71
C GLU A 50 -4.48 -3.00 -5.03
N TYR A 51 -3.22 -2.62 -5.25
CA TYR A 51 -2.77 -1.90 -6.43
C TYR A 51 -1.57 -2.59 -7.05
N VAL A 52 -1.43 -2.47 -8.38
CA VAL A 52 -0.24 -2.90 -9.12
C VAL A 52 0.51 -1.69 -9.63
N LYS A 53 1.84 -1.66 -9.42
CA LYS A 53 2.72 -0.61 -9.94
C LYS A 53 2.71 -0.64 -11.48
N VAL A 54 2.60 0.53 -12.10
CA VAL A 54 2.75 0.65 -13.56
C VAL A 54 4.24 0.55 -13.88
N THR A 55 4.66 -0.52 -14.55
CA THR A 55 5.98 -0.59 -15.19
C THR A 55 5.93 0.15 -16.53
N PRO A 56 6.78 1.17 -16.74
CA PRO A 56 6.85 1.82 -18.04
C PRO A 56 7.35 0.82 -19.10
N ALA A 57 6.80 0.92 -20.33
CA ALA A 57 7.08 0.00 -21.43
C ALA A 57 8.54 0.02 -21.95
N SER A 58 9.42 0.80 -21.33
CA SER A 58 10.80 1.04 -21.77
C SER A 58 11.85 0.10 -21.13
N ASP A 59 11.44 -0.86 -20.31
CA ASP A 59 12.34 -1.80 -19.63
C ASP A 59 12.27 -3.23 -20.21
N ILE A 60 12.13 -3.38 -21.55
CA ILE A 60 12.32 -4.64 -22.29
C ILE A 60 13.40 -4.46 -23.36
#